data_AF-A0A938WHC7-F1
#
_entry.id   AF-A0A938WHC7-F1
#
_cell.length_a   1.000
_cell.length_b   1.000
_cell.length_c   1.000
_cell.angle_alpha   90.00
_cell.angle_beta   90.00
_cell.angle_gamma   90.00
#
_symmetry.space_group_name_H-M   'P 1'
#
loop_
_entity.id
_entity.type
_entity.pdbx_description
1 polymer ?
#
loop_
_entity_poly.entity_id
_entity_poly.type
_entity_poly.pdbx_seq_one_letter_code
_entity_poly.pdbx_strand_id
1 'polypeptide(L)'
;MPATPGVQRQIAFVSTLPAEHYHQLELLLFFNGRQDRVRNGIVTAIDRYGPPEILVEGKTLRVRVAGPTEAQCLFAIEREGKASRPIGVILYLRDSFERITVLHLVIDEAYAAGGPRARYNLLLRLVQAVRRVARCTSGIRHVELLYSQHRPRAAFA
;
A
#
# COMPACT_ATOMS: atom_id res chain seq x y z
N MET A 1 31.88 10.59 24.18
CA MET A 1 30.62 9.82 24.24
C MET A 1 30.57 8.90 23.04
N PRO A 2 30.49 7.56 23.20
CA PRO A 2 30.35 6.67 22.06
C PRO A 2 28.93 6.79 21.51
N ALA A 3 28.81 6.93 20.19
CA ALA A 3 27.53 6.90 19.50
C ALA A 3 26.87 5.53 19.73
N THR A 4 25.65 5.52 20.27
CA THR A 4 24.80 4.34 20.36
C THR A 4 24.72 3.69 18.97
N PRO A 5 24.95 2.38 18.82
CA PRO A 5 24.86 1.72 17.52
C PRO A 5 23.49 2.04 16.92
N GLY A 6 23.51 2.79 15.82
CA GLY A 6 22.29 3.27 15.18
C GLY A 6 21.42 2.09 14.83
N VAL A 7 20.25 1.98 15.44
CA VAL A 7 19.33 0.88 15.17
C VAL A 7 18.98 0.92 13.69
N GLN A 8 19.42 -0.11 12.97
CA GLN A 8 19.32 -0.13 11.51
C GLN A 8 17.86 -0.40 11.12
N ARG A 9 17.13 0.68 10.83
CA ARG A 9 15.75 0.61 10.35
C ARG A 9 15.71 -0.01 8.96
N GLN A 10 15.11 -1.19 8.88
CA GLN A 10 14.93 -1.92 7.63
C GLN A 10 13.47 -1.87 7.20
N ILE A 11 13.23 -1.55 5.94
CA ILE A 11 11.89 -1.64 5.35
C ILE A 11 11.74 -2.98 4.64
N ALA A 12 10.76 -3.77 5.06
CA ALA A 12 10.38 -5.03 4.44
C ALA A 12 8.96 -4.96 3.85
N PHE A 13 8.68 -5.82 2.87
CA PHE A 13 7.35 -5.95 2.27
C PHE A 13 6.79 -7.34 2.58
N VAL A 14 5.57 -7.40 3.09
CA VAL A 14 4.92 -8.64 3.54
C VAL A 14 3.48 -8.67 3.05
N SER A 15 2.92 -9.87 2.81
CA SER A 15 1.53 -10.05 2.36
C SER A 15 0.53 -10.21 3.52
N THR A 16 1.03 -10.37 4.74
CA THR A 16 0.23 -10.46 5.97
C THR A 16 0.90 -9.66 7.09
N LEU A 17 0.10 -9.15 8.01
CA LEU A 17 0.58 -8.53 9.25
C LEU A 17 0.13 -9.32 10.46
N PRO A 18 0.91 -9.39 11.54
CA PRO A 18 0.43 -9.83 12.85
C PRO A 18 -0.83 -9.06 13.31
N ALA A 19 -1.77 -9.75 13.96
CA ALA A 19 -3.03 -9.17 14.47
C ALA A 19 -2.82 -8.00 15.46
N GLU A 20 -1.70 -7.99 16.18
CA GLU A 20 -1.29 -6.91 17.08
C GLU A 20 -1.15 -5.54 16.40
N HIS A 21 -0.99 -5.50 15.07
CA HIS A 21 -0.89 -4.26 14.30
C HIS A 21 -2.25 -3.68 13.88
N TYR A 22 -3.38 -4.23 14.33
CA TYR A 22 -4.71 -3.84 13.86
C TYR A 22 -4.93 -2.33 13.93
N HIS A 23 -4.70 -1.74 15.11
CA HIS A 23 -4.93 -0.30 15.31
C HIS A 23 -3.97 0.56 14.48
N GLN A 24 -2.72 0.13 14.31
CA GLN A 24 -1.75 0.86 13.48
C GLN A 24 -2.13 0.79 11.99
N LEU A 25 -2.65 -0.35 11.54
CA LEU A 25 -3.15 -0.52 10.18
C LEU A 25 -4.43 0.29 9.95
N GLU A 26 -5.34 0.32 10.92
CA GLU A 26 -6.57 1.11 10.89
C GLU A 26 -6.28 2.61 10.77
N LEU A 27 -5.39 3.14 11.62
CA LEU A 27 -4.93 4.53 11.53
C LEU A 27 -4.31 4.84 10.16
N LEU A 28 -3.49 3.91 9.65
CA LEU A 28 -2.85 4.08 8.36
C LEU A 28 -3.85 4.06 7.20
N LEU A 29 -4.88 3.21 7.25
CA LEU A 29 -5.86 3.04 6.17
C LEU A 29 -7.00 4.06 6.18
N PHE A 30 -7.46 4.52 7.34
CA PHE A 30 -8.67 5.33 7.44
C PHE A 30 -8.45 6.75 7.97
N PHE A 31 -7.32 7.00 8.65
CA PHE A 31 -7.06 8.27 9.34
C PHE A 31 -5.81 8.98 8.82
N ASN A 32 -5.39 8.69 7.59
CA ASN A 32 -4.23 9.32 6.97
C ASN A 32 -4.62 10.67 6.33
N GLY A 33 -4.10 11.78 6.88
CA GLY A 33 -4.45 13.14 6.49
C GLY A 33 -4.09 13.52 5.04
N ARG A 34 -3.33 12.67 4.34
CA ARG A 34 -3.01 12.87 2.91
C ARG A 34 -4.05 12.26 1.97
N GLN A 35 -5.04 11.52 2.47
CA GLN A 35 -6.09 10.89 1.63
C GLN A 35 -6.99 11.91 0.94
N ASP A 36 -7.17 13.11 1.49
CA ASP A 36 -7.95 14.17 0.85
C ASP A 36 -7.46 14.50 -0.56
N ARG A 37 -6.15 14.39 -0.79
CA ARG A 37 -5.52 14.68 -2.10
C ARG A 37 -5.90 13.69 -3.19
N VAL A 38 -6.37 12.50 -2.80
CA VAL A 38 -6.72 11.41 -3.71
C VAL A 38 -8.18 10.98 -3.55
N ARG A 39 -9.00 11.80 -2.87
CA ARG A 39 -10.39 11.52 -2.49
C ARG A 39 -11.23 11.01 -3.66
N ASN A 40 -11.15 11.64 -4.82
CA ASN A 40 -11.94 11.22 -5.98
C ASN A 40 -11.63 9.78 -6.41
N GLY A 41 -10.36 9.39 -6.43
CA GLY A 41 -10.00 8.00 -6.75
C GLY A 41 -10.38 7.01 -5.65
N ILE A 42 -10.43 7.44 -4.38
CA ILE A 42 -10.93 6.60 -3.28
C ILE A 42 -12.43 6.35 -3.49
N VAL A 43 -13.20 7.40 -3.76
CA VAL A 43 -14.65 7.28 -4.06
C VAL A 43 -14.86 6.36 -5.25
N THR A 44 -14.15 6.54 -6.36
CA THR A 44 -14.27 5.65 -7.53
C THR A 44 -13.92 4.19 -7.20
N ALA A 45 -12.91 3.95 -6.36
CA ALA A 45 -12.57 2.60 -5.93
C ALA A 45 -13.68 1.98 -5.06
N ILE A 46 -14.26 2.76 -4.13
CA ILE A 46 -15.36 2.34 -3.28
C ILE A 46 -16.61 2.03 -4.11
N ASP A 47 -16.98 2.91 -5.06
CA ASP A 47 -18.16 2.71 -5.90
C ASP A 47 -18.04 1.45 -6.76
N ARG A 48 -16.83 1.15 -7.26
CA ARG A 48 -16.61 0.01 -8.15
C ARG A 48 -16.37 -1.31 -7.43
N TYR A 49 -15.67 -1.30 -6.30
CA TYR A 49 -15.19 -2.52 -5.63
C TYR A 49 -15.64 -2.66 -4.18
N GLY A 50 -16.29 -1.64 -3.61
CA GLY A 50 -16.64 -1.57 -2.20
C GLY A 50 -15.54 -0.97 -1.33
N PRO A 51 -15.88 -0.57 -0.09
CA PRO A 51 -14.90 -0.03 0.86
C PRO A 51 -13.85 -1.08 1.26
N PRO A 52 -12.62 -0.65 1.60
CA PRO A 52 -11.62 -1.54 2.16
C PRO A 52 -12.02 -1.94 3.59
N GLU A 53 -11.86 -3.22 3.91
CA GLU A 53 -12.15 -3.80 5.23
C GLU A 53 -10.91 -4.52 5.76
N ILE A 54 -10.61 -4.32 7.04
CA ILE A 54 -9.57 -5.08 7.73
C ILE A 54 -10.20 -6.36 8.29
N LEU A 55 -9.64 -7.50 7.91
CA LEU A 55 -10.03 -8.81 8.42
C LEU A 55 -8.96 -9.39 9.32
N VAL A 56 -9.38 -10.04 10.39
CA VAL A 56 -8.52 -10.86 11.24
C VAL A 56 -8.74 -12.32 10.85
N GLU A 57 -7.75 -12.92 10.19
CA GLU A 57 -7.71 -14.35 9.87
C GLU A 57 -6.73 -15.03 10.83
N GLY A 58 -7.26 -15.65 11.87
CA GLY A 58 -6.47 -16.29 12.93
C GLY A 58 -5.59 -15.27 13.65
N LYS A 59 -4.27 -15.35 13.45
CA LYS A 59 -3.28 -14.43 14.06
C LYS A 59 -2.77 -13.36 13.08
N THR A 60 -3.37 -13.27 11.90
CA THR A 60 -2.92 -12.37 10.84
C THR A 60 -4.02 -11.43 10.36
N LEU A 61 -3.61 -10.26 9.90
CA LEU A 61 -4.45 -9.27 9.27
C LEU A 61 -4.38 -9.40 7.76
N ARG A 62 -5.54 -9.23 7.13
CA ARG A 62 -5.70 -9.01 5.70
C ARG A 62 -6.56 -7.78 5.45
N VAL A 63 -6.44 -7.24 4.25
CA VAL A 63 -7.31 -6.17 3.78
C VAL A 63 -8.04 -6.72 2.57
N ARG A 64 -9.36 -6.66 2.59
CA ARG A 64 -10.22 -6.97 1.43
C ARG A 64 -10.97 -5.72 1.00
N VAL A 65 -11.70 -5.84 -0.10
CA VAL A 65 -12.77 -4.91 -0.46
C VAL A 65 -14.11 -5.62 -0.24
N ALA A 66 -15.16 -4.88 0.12
CA ALA A 66 -16.47 -5.50 0.41
C ALA A 66 -17.18 -6.08 -0.83
N GLY A 67 -16.74 -5.74 -2.04
CA GLY A 67 -17.29 -6.26 -3.30
C GLY A 67 -16.90 -7.71 -3.61
N PRO A 68 -17.38 -8.25 -4.75
CA PRO A 68 -17.23 -9.66 -5.10
C PRO A 68 -15.81 -10.05 -5.55
N THR A 69 -14.89 -9.08 -5.69
CA THR A 69 -13.55 -9.34 -6.20
C THR A 69 -12.56 -9.47 -5.05
N GLU A 70 -11.79 -10.57 -5.04
CA GLU A 70 -10.72 -10.74 -4.08
C GLU A 70 -9.57 -9.76 -4.37
N ALA A 71 -9.36 -8.83 -3.45
CA ALA A 71 -8.20 -7.96 -3.45
C ALA A 71 -7.03 -8.62 -2.72
N GLN A 72 -5.83 -8.36 -3.21
CA GLN A 72 -4.57 -8.71 -2.58
C GLN A 72 -3.93 -7.47 -1.96
N CYS A 73 -3.20 -7.67 -0.87
CA CYS A 73 -2.57 -6.61 -0.13
C CYS A 73 -1.07 -6.89 0.05
N LEU A 74 -0.26 -5.84 -0.11
CA LEU A 74 1.12 -5.82 0.38
C LEU A 74 1.28 -4.70 1.40
N PHE A 75 1.88 -5.04 2.52
CA PHE A 75 2.22 -4.12 3.59
C PHE A 75 3.71 -3.81 3.52
N ALA A 76 4.05 -2.53 3.68
CA ALA A 76 5.39 -2.13 4.03
C ALA A 76 5.50 -2.02 5.55
N ILE A 77 6.51 -2.67 6.12
CA ILE A 77 6.82 -2.60 7.54
C ILE A 77 8.20 -2.00 7.76
N GLU A 78 8.31 -1.11 8.75
CA GLU A 78 9.58 -0.74 9.36
C GLU A 78 9.91 -1.77 10.44
N ARG A 79 11.14 -2.30 10.42
CA ARG A 79 11.68 -3.18 11.45
C ARG A 79 12.76 -2.46 12.23
N GLU A 80 12.64 -2.56 13.55
CA GLU A 80 13.56 -2.00 14.53
C GLU A 80 13.79 -3.08 15.61
N GLY A 81 14.81 -3.91 15.40
CA GLY A 81 15.05 -5.11 16.21
C GLY A 81 13.89 -6.12 16.09
N LYS A 82 13.25 -6.45 17.22
CA LYS A 82 12.07 -7.33 17.27
C LYS A 82 10.75 -6.57 16.98
N ALA A 83 10.77 -5.24 17.06
CA ALA A 83 9.58 -4.45 16.80
C ALA A 83 9.36 -4.31 15.30
N SER A 84 8.10 -4.36 14.88
CA SER A 84 7.69 -4.02 13.53
C SER A 84 6.53 -3.04 13.56
N ARG A 85 6.47 -2.14 12.57
CA ARG A 85 5.39 -1.16 12.44
C ARG A 85 4.96 -1.09 10.97
N PRO A 86 3.66 -1.19 10.65
CA PRO A 86 3.18 -0.91 9.31
C PRO A 86 3.36 0.58 9.00
N ILE A 87 3.99 0.86 7.85
CA ILE A 87 4.28 2.21 7.35
C ILE A 87 3.73 2.44 5.95
N GLY A 88 3.15 1.42 5.32
CA GLY A 88 2.49 1.55 4.03
C GLY A 88 1.65 0.33 3.67
N VAL A 89 0.66 0.54 2.82
CA VAL A 89 -0.27 -0.45 2.30
C VAL A 89 -0.46 -0.21 0.81
N ILE A 90 -0.47 -1.27 0.03
CA ILE A 90 -0.93 -1.25 -1.36
C ILE A 90 -1.93 -2.39 -1.57
N LEU A 91 -3.15 -2.01 -1.90
CA LEU A 91 -4.28 -2.89 -2.20
C LEU A 91 -4.46 -2.95 -3.71
N TYR A 92 -4.45 -4.14 -4.28
CA TYR A 92 -4.55 -4.36 -5.71
C TYR A 92 -5.33 -5.62 -6.03
N LEU A 93 -5.93 -5.70 -7.20
CA LEU A 93 -6.62 -6.90 -7.68
C LEU A 93 -6.21 -7.22 -9.10
N ARG A 94 -6.50 -8.45 -9.52
CA ARG A 94 -6.42 -8.88 -10.91
C ARG A 94 -7.84 -8.91 -11.47
N ASP A 95 -8.28 -7.82 -12.10
CA ASP A 95 -9.62 -7.72 -12.71
C ASP A 95 -9.67 -8.28 -14.14
N SER A 96 -8.53 -8.58 -14.74
CA SER A 96 -8.47 -9.24 -16.05
C SER A 96 -7.22 -10.10 -16.20
N PHE A 97 -7.19 -10.94 -17.22
CA PHE A 97 -6.06 -11.83 -17.48
C PHE A 97 -4.74 -11.06 -17.68
N GLU A 98 -4.79 -9.87 -18.26
CA GLU A 98 -3.61 -9.09 -18.64
C GLU A 98 -3.25 -7.94 -17.69
N ARG A 99 -4.02 -7.73 -16.61
CA ARG A 99 -3.90 -6.52 -15.79
C ARG A 99 -4.02 -6.77 -14.30
N ILE A 100 -3.18 -6.05 -13.56
CA ILE A 100 -3.35 -5.80 -12.13
C ILE A 100 -3.74 -4.33 -11.94
N THR A 101 -4.80 -4.09 -11.19
CA THR A 101 -5.30 -2.75 -10.86
C THR A 101 -5.05 -2.46 -9.39
N VAL A 102 -4.28 -1.42 -9.11
CA VAL A 102 -4.04 -0.90 -7.75
C VAL A 102 -5.22 -0.02 -7.36
N LEU A 103 -5.94 -0.45 -6.33
CA LEU A 103 -7.16 0.17 -5.83
C LEU A 103 -6.88 1.23 -4.79
N HIS A 104 -5.99 0.92 -3.85
CA HIS A 104 -5.66 1.80 -2.73
C HIS A 104 -4.16 1.77 -2.47
N LEU A 105 -3.59 2.94 -2.22
CA LEU A 105 -2.19 3.07 -1.84
C LEU A 105 -2.10 4.10 -0.73
N VAL A 106 -1.61 3.67 0.42
CA VAL A 106 -1.41 4.54 1.56
C VAL A 106 -0.01 4.36 2.12
N ILE A 107 0.62 5.46 2.51
CA ILE A 107 1.91 5.46 3.19
C ILE A 107 1.85 6.43 4.35
N ASP A 108 2.55 6.08 5.43
CA ASP A 108 2.72 6.93 6.59
C ASP A 108 3.34 8.27 6.15
N GLU A 109 2.80 9.38 6.67
CA GLU A 109 3.16 10.72 6.21
C GLU A 109 4.64 11.04 6.39
N ALA A 110 5.30 10.42 7.37
CA ALA A 110 6.73 10.58 7.56
C ALA A 110 7.53 10.11 6.34
N TYR A 111 7.03 9.10 5.63
CA TYR A 111 7.66 8.48 4.46
C TYR A 111 7.19 9.02 3.12
N ALA A 112 6.13 9.80 3.13
CA ALA A 112 5.60 10.44 1.93
C ALA A 112 6.50 11.58 1.47
N ALA A 113 6.31 12.03 0.22
CA ALA A 113 7.07 13.15 -0.34
C ALA A 113 6.95 14.39 0.56
N GLY A 114 8.09 15.03 0.86
CA GLY A 114 8.17 16.15 1.80
C GLY A 114 8.18 15.77 3.29
N GLY A 115 8.03 14.48 3.64
CA GLY A 115 8.16 13.99 5.00
C GLY A 115 9.62 13.80 5.45
N PRO A 116 9.91 13.73 6.76
CA PRO A 116 11.26 13.57 7.31
C PRO A 116 11.99 12.29 6.85
N ARG A 117 11.26 11.29 6.35
CA ARG A 117 11.76 10.00 5.85
C ARG A 117 11.49 9.82 4.35
N ALA A 118 11.27 10.90 3.60
CA ALA A 118 11.03 10.83 2.15
C ALA A 118 12.15 10.12 1.37
N ARG A 119 13.41 10.20 1.86
CA ARG A 119 14.58 9.55 1.24
C ARG A 119 14.45 8.03 1.04
N TYR A 120 13.56 7.37 1.79
CA TYR A 120 13.32 5.93 1.64
C TYR A 120 12.50 5.58 0.40
N ASN A 121 11.92 6.58 -0.30
CA ASN A 121 11.16 6.42 -1.53
C ASN A 121 10.07 5.33 -1.43
N LEU A 122 9.35 5.30 -0.31
CA LEU A 122 8.48 4.17 0.06
C LEU A 122 7.39 3.88 -0.98
N LEU A 123 6.77 4.93 -1.50
CA LEU A 123 5.77 4.84 -2.58
C LEU A 123 6.30 4.06 -3.78
N LEU A 124 7.48 4.44 -4.28
CA LEU A 124 8.10 3.80 -5.44
C LEU A 124 8.42 2.34 -5.15
N ARG A 125 8.89 2.02 -3.94
CA ARG A 125 9.21 0.65 -3.55
C ARG A 125 7.97 -0.24 -3.44
N LEU A 126 6.84 0.29 -2.95
CA LEU A 126 5.54 -0.42 -2.94
C LEU A 126 5.07 -0.73 -4.37
N VAL A 127 5.11 0.27 -5.26
CA VAL A 127 4.76 0.08 -6.68
C VAL A 127 5.68 -0.95 -7.34
N GLN A 128 6.99 -0.91 -7.06
CA GLN A 128 7.94 -1.90 -7.55
C GLN A 128 7.66 -3.32 -7.01
N ALA A 129 7.22 -3.44 -5.76
CA ALA A 129 6.83 -4.73 -5.18
C ALA A 129 5.63 -5.33 -5.95
N VAL A 130 4.59 -4.53 -6.23
CA VAL A 130 3.46 -4.98 -7.06
C VAL A 130 3.89 -5.31 -8.49
N ARG A 131 4.78 -4.51 -9.10
CA ARG A 131 5.34 -4.83 -10.43
C ARG A 131 6.14 -6.13 -10.43
N ARG A 132 6.77 -6.51 -9.31
CA ARG A 132 7.45 -7.80 -9.19
C ARG A 132 6.42 -8.94 -9.12
N VAL A 133 5.34 -8.79 -8.36
CA VAL A 133 4.22 -9.75 -8.34
C VAL A 133 3.63 -9.91 -9.74
N ALA A 134 3.37 -8.81 -10.44
CA ALA A 134 2.87 -8.80 -11.82
C ALA A 134 3.79 -9.61 -12.76
N ARG A 135 5.10 -9.39 -12.70
CA ARG A 135 6.07 -10.11 -13.54
C ARG A 135 6.12 -11.62 -13.26
N CYS A 136 5.86 -12.03 -12.03
CA CYS A 136 5.80 -13.45 -11.66
C CYS A 136 4.43 -14.08 -11.94
N THR A 137 3.43 -13.30 -12.39
CA THR A 137 2.07 -13.77 -12.62
C THR A 137 1.84 -13.94 -14.13
N SER A 138 1.57 -15.18 -14.55
CA SER A 138 1.34 -15.49 -15.96
C SER A 138 0.17 -14.69 -16.55
N GLY A 139 0.40 -14.13 -17.74
CA GLY A 139 -0.58 -13.36 -18.50
C GLY A 139 -0.57 -11.86 -18.25
N ILE A 140 -0.01 -11.37 -17.14
CA ILE A 140 -0.03 -9.93 -16.81
C ILE A 140 0.91 -9.15 -17.73
N ARG A 141 0.38 -8.10 -18.36
CA ARG A 141 1.12 -7.18 -19.23
C ARG A 141 1.28 -5.79 -18.63
N HIS A 142 0.28 -5.33 -17.87
CA HIS A 142 0.26 -3.97 -17.34
C HIS A 142 -0.21 -3.91 -15.87
N VAL A 143 0.27 -2.89 -15.15
CA VAL A 143 -0.21 -2.51 -13.82
C VAL A 143 -0.82 -1.13 -13.93
N GLU A 144 -2.10 -0.99 -13.59
CA GLU A 144 -2.82 0.27 -13.60
C GLU A 144 -3.03 0.78 -12.17
N LEU A 145 -2.97 2.10 -11.98
CA LEU A 145 -3.27 2.74 -10.70
C LEU A 145 -4.56 3.54 -10.85
N LEU A 146 -5.61 3.14 -10.13
CA LEU A 146 -6.95 3.68 -10.29
C LEU A 146 -7.03 5.20 -10.00
N TYR A 147 -6.16 5.70 -9.11
CA TYR A 147 -6.01 7.14 -8.82
C TYR A 147 -5.52 8.00 -9.98
N SER A 148 -4.98 7.40 -11.04
CA SER A 148 -4.31 8.14 -12.11
C SER A 148 -5.25 8.67 -13.18
N GLN A 149 -6.54 8.30 -13.14
CA GLN A 149 -7.50 8.65 -14.19
C GLN A 149 -7.81 10.16 -14.26
N HIS A 150 -7.35 10.97 -13.30
CA HIS A 150 -7.52 12.43 -13.31
C HIS A 150 -6.23 13.23 -13.39
N ARG A 151 -5.06 12.61 -13.59
CA ARG A 151 -3.90 13.41 -14.03
C ARG A 151 -4.08 13.60 -15.53
N PRO A 152 -4.35 14.82 -16.05
CA PRO A 152 -4.25 15.05 -17.48
C PRO A 152 -2.86 14.55 -17.88
N ARG A 153 -2.85 13.65 -18.85
CA ARG A 153 -1.64 13.16 -19.48
C ARG A 153 -0.89 14.42 -19.89
N ALA A 154 0.20 14.76 -19.20
CA ALA A 154 1.06 15.83 -19.66
C ALA A 154 1.51 15.38 -21.03
N ALA A 155 0.96 16.04 -22.06
CA ALA A 155 1.46 15.91 -23.40
C ALA A 155 2.92 16.32 -23.32
N PHE A 156 3.81 15.35 -23.36
CA PHE A 156 5.20 15.62 -23.70
C PHE A 156 5.14 16.08 -25.16
N ALA A 157 5.17 17.40 -25.33
CA ALA A 157 5.60 18.06 -26.56
C ALA A 157 7.14 18.07 -26.58
#